data_AF-A0A7C8YXA5-F1
#
_entry.id   AF-A0A7C8YXA5-F1
#
_cell.length_a   1.000
_cell.length_b   1.000
_cell.length_c   1.000
_cell.angle_alpha   90.00
_cell.angle_beta   90.00
_cell.angle_gamma   90.00
#
_symmetry.space_group_name_H-M   'P 1'
#
loop_
_entity.id
_entity.type
_entity.pdbx_description
1 polymer ?
#
loop_
_entity_poly.entity_id
_entity_poly.type
_entity_poly.pdbx_seq_one_letter_code
_entity_poly.pdbx_strand_id
1 'polypeptide(L)'
;EEPRCLVDFWMQDTVREERESETRIGTDKAPSTALRNCSDREIGTYVFDFLFAAQDASTSSLLWAVTLLDSHEPVLKRVREEVDQIWRPESNQPITAEQLAAMKYTHAVAREVVRYRAPATLVPHVAHEDFPLAKDYTIPKGTIVFPSLYESSFQGFTEADRFDPDRFYCEDRREDLLYKRNFLAFGAGAHQCVGQRYALNLLVLFIAMFASLMDFKRPKTDGCDELNYVPTICP
;
A
#
# COMPACT_ATOMS: atom_id res chain seq x y z
N GLU A 1 1.79 -14.95 -26.47
CA GLU A 1 0.42 -15.31 -26.04
C GLU A 1 -0.13 -14.16 -25.21
N GLU A 2 -1.45 -13.94 -25.21
CA GLU A 2 -2.07 -12.99 -24.29
C GLU A 2 -1.93 -13.48 -22.83
N PRO A 3 -1.66 -12.58 -21.87
CA PRO A 3 -1.37 -12.96 -20.50
C PRO A 3 -2.67 -13.37 -19.80
N ARG A 4 -2.67 -14.51 -19.08
CA ARG A 4 -3.86 -15.02 -18.38
C ARG A 4 -3.87 -14.64 -16.90
N CYS A 5 -2.72 -14.27 -16.35
CA CYS A 5 -2.59 -13.80 -14.98
C CYS A 5 -1.52 -12.70 -14.85
N LEU A 6 -1.39 -12.12 -13.66
CA LEU A 6 -0.42 -11.06 -13.38
C LEU A 6 1.03 -11.53 -13.58
N VAL A 7 1.31 -12.79 -13.26
CA VAL A 7 2.64 -13.39 -13.47
C VAL A 7 2.95 -13.51 -14.96
N ASP A 8 1.99 -13.97 -15.78
CA ASP A 8 2.17 -14.03 -17.24
C ASP A 8 2.42 -12.64 -17.81
N PHE A 9 1.65 -11.64 -17.36
CA PHE A 9 1.80 -10.26 -17.81
C PHE A 9 3.20 -9.70 -17.49
N TRP A 10 3.73 -9.94 -16.30
CA TRP A 10 5.08 -9.52 -15.93
C TRP A 10 6.18 -10.31 -16.62
N MET A 11 5.95 -11.59 -16.89
CA MET A 11 6.92 -12.46 -17.57
C MET A 11 6.92 -12.32 -19.09
N GLN A 12 5.92 -11.65 -19.70
CA GLN A 12 5.81 -11.53 -21.16
C GLN A 12 7.03 -10.88 -21.80
N ASP A 13 7.50 -9.76 -21.24
CA ASP A 13 8.68 -9.06 -21.75
C ASP A 13 9.93 -9.93 -21.55
N THR A 14 10.02 -10.62 -20.42
CA THR A 14 11.11 -11.55 -20.10
C THR A 14 11.16 -12.73 -21.07
N VAL A 15 10.04 -13.40 -21.31
CA VAL A 15 9.93 -14.53 -22.26
C VAL A 15 10.18 -14.08 -23.69
N ARG A 16 9.79 -12.85 -24.05
CA ARG A 16 10.12 -12.26 -25.36
C ARG A 16 11.64 -12.07 -25.49
N GLU A 17 12.28 -11.49 -24.48
CA GLU A 17 13.74 -11.29 -24.45
C GLU A 17 14.52 -12.61 -24.47
N GLU A 18 14.05 -13.66 -23.78
CA GLU A 18 14.65 -15.00 -23.84
C GLU A 18 14.67 -15.54 -25.26
N ARG A 19 13.52 -15.54 -25.95
CA ARG A 19 13.40 -16.00 -27.34
C ARG A 19 14.27 -15.20 -28.30
N GLU A 20 14.40 -13.89 -28.07
CA GLU A 20 15.30 -13.02 -28.82
C GLU A 20 16.79 -13.27 -28.52
N SER A 21 17.12 -13.75 -27.33
CA SER A 21 18.49 -14.11 -26.94
C SER A 21 18.92 -15.47 -27.52
N GLU A 22 18.01 -16.45 -27.56
CA GLU A 22 18.22 -17.76 -28.19
C GLU A 22 18.47 -17.66 -29.71
N THR A 23 17.98 -16.58 -30.34
CA THR A 23 18.21 -16.30 -31.77
C THR A 23 19.49 -15.50 -32.05
N ARG A 24 20.18 -14.97 -31.03
CA ARG A 24 21.42 -14.16 -31.14
C ARG A 24 22.70 -14.91 -30.78
N ILE A 25 22.72 -16.25 -30.94
CA ILE A 25 23.90 -17.08 -30.71
C ILE A 25 25.07 -16.55 -31.57
N GLY A 26 26.06 -15.90 -30.93
CA GLY A 26 27.30 -15.43 -31.59
C GLY A 26 27.67 -13.95 -31.40
N THR A 27 26.97 -13.16 -30.58
CA THR A 27 27.40 -11.78 -30.25
C THR A 27 27.86 -11.68 -28.80
N ASP A 28 29.10 -11.22 -28.57
CA ASP A 28 29.79 -11.08 -27.26
C ASP A 28 29.16 -10.07 -26.28
N LYS A 29 27.95 -9.59 -26.54
CA LYS A 29 27.22 -8.73 -25.62
C LYS A 29 26.21 -9.56 -24.87
N ALA A 30 26.55 -9.91 -23.62
CA ALA A 30 25.57 -10.40 -22.66
C ALA A 30 24.37 -9.43 -22.67
N PRO A 31 23.12 -9.91 -22.85
CA PRO A 31 21.96 -9.04 -22.79
C PRO A 31 21.97 -8.31 -21.44
N SER A 32 21.64 -7.00 -21.43
CA SER A 32 21.60 -6.19 -20.20
C SER A 32 20.58 -6.71 -19.16
N THR A 33 19.71 -7.60 -19.61
CA THR A 33 18.69 -8.36 -18.88
C THR A 33 18.88 -9.86 -19.06
N ALA A 34 20.12 -10.34 -19.22
CA ALA A 34 20.42 -11.76 -19.09
C ALA A 34 19.82 -12.23 -17.77
N LEU A 35 18.78 -13.08 -17.85
CA LEU A 35 18.16 -13.63 -16.65
C LEU A 35 19.28 -14.17 -15.80
N ARG A 36 19.42 -13.58 -14.61
CA ARG A 36 20.11 -14.28 -13.55
C ARG A 36 19.32 -15.59 -13.42
N ASN A 37 19.95 -16.71 -13.71
CA ASN A 37 19.35 -18.03 -13.48
C ASN A 37 19.00 -18.10 -11.99
N CYS A 38 17.77 -17.72 -11.65
CA CYS A 38 17.27 -17.75 -10.29
C CYS A 38 17.02 -19.22 -9.96
N SER A 39 17.76 -19.73 -8.99
CA SER A 39 17.50 -21.05 -8.43
C SER A 39 16.09 -21.12 -7.83
N ASP A 40 15.50 -22.31 -7.76
CA ASP A 40 14.22 -22.53 -7.07
C ASP A 40 14.25 -21.99 -5.63
N ARG A 41 15.42 -22.01 -5.00
CA ARG A 41 15.66 -21.44 -3.68
C ARG A 41 15.53 -19.90 -3.67
N GLU A 42 16.09 -19.21 -4.66
CA GLU A 42 15.97 -17.74 -4.78
C GLU A 42 14.51 -17.36 -5.06
N ILE A 43 13.84 -18.07 -5.97
CA ILE A 43 12.40 -17.88 -6.24
C ILE A 43 11.58 -18.09 -4.95
N GLY A 44 11.82 -19.19 -4.25
CA GLY A 44 11.15 -19.47 -2.97
C GLY A 44 11.41 -18.41 -1.91
N THR A 45 12.62 -17.83 -1.88
CA THR A 45 12.95 -16.71 -0.96
C THR A 45 12.16 -15.47 -1.31
N TYR A 46 12.08 -15.08 -2.58
CA TYR A 46 11.28 -13.91 -2.99
C TYR A 46 9.79 -14.10 -2.71
N VAL A 47 9.24 -15.29 -2.96
CA VAL A 47 7.84 -15.60 -2.63
C VAL A 47 7.61 -15.46 -1.11
N PHE A 48 8.52 -15.97 -0.29
CA PHE A 48 8.45 -15.82 1.15
C PHE A 48 8.54 -14.35 1.59
N ASP A 49 9.46 -13.57 1.01
CA ASP A 49 9.60 -12.14 1.31
C ASP A 49 8.31 -11.36 1.01
N PHE A 50 7.66 -11.65 -0.13
CA PHE A 50 6.37 -11.04 -0.48
C PHE A 50 5.25 -11.43 0.49
N LEU A 51 5.16 -12.70 0.88
CA LEU A 51 4.16 -13.18 1.84
C LEU A 51 4.38 -12.56 3.21
N PHE A 52 5.61 -12.58 3.71
CA PHE A 52 6.00 -11.99 4.99
C PHE A 52 5.67 -10.49 5.02
N ALA A 53 6.10 -9.73 4.00
CA ALA A 53 5.88 -8.29 3.95
C ALA A 53 4.39 -7.91 3.80
N ALA A 54 3.61 -8.71 3.06
CA ALA A 54 2.21 -8.37 2.77
C ALA A 54 1.25 -8.74 3.90
N GLN A 55 1.52 -9.82 4.65
CA GLN A 55 0.52 -10.44 5.53
C GLN A 55 0.10 -9.53 6.68
N ASP A 56 1.02 -9.13 7.55
CA ASP A 56 0.69 -8.32 8.72
C ASP A 56 0.28 -6.90 8.33
N ALA A 57 0.93 -6.34 7.29
CA ALA A 57 0.62 -5.02 6.78
C ALA A 57 -0.82 -4.94 6.22
N SER A 58 -1.23 -5.95 5.45
CA SER A 58 -2.58 -6.01 4.88
C SER A 58 -3.61 -6.27 5.96
N THR A 59 -3.44 -7.31 6.79
CA THR A 59 -4.40 -7.65 7.86
C THR A 59 -4.63 -6.48 8.81
N SER A 60 -3.56 -5.77 9.20
CA SER A 60 -3.65 -4.55 10.00
C SER A 60 -4.50 -3.46 9.31
N SER A 61 -4.24 -3.20 8.02
CA SER A 61 -5.01 -2.21 7.25
C SER A 61 -6.50 -2.57 7.15
N LEU A 62 -6.82 -3.84 6.93
CA LEU A 62 -8.21 -4.32 6.85
C LEU A 62 -8.93 -4.14 8.20
N LEU A 63 -8.26 -4.49 9.31
CA LEU A 63 -8.80 -4.32 10.66
C LEU A 63 -9.08 -2.84 10.98
N TRP A 64 -8.14 -1.95 10.64
CA TRP A 64 -8.33 -0.52 10.82
C TRP A 64 -9.45 0.02 9.94
N ALA A 65 -9.59 -0.45 8.70
CA ALA A 65 -10.70 -0.04 7.84
C ALA A 65 -12.06 -0.39 8.48
N VAL A 66 -12.24 -1.61 8.99
CA VAL A 66 -13.49 -2.00 9.68
C VAL A 66 -13.74 -1.11 10.91
N THR A 67 -12.72 -0.89 11.74
CA THR A 67 -12.83 -0.10 12.97
C THR A 67 -13.17 1.36 12.69
N LEU A 68 -12.52 1.96 11.68
CA LEU A 68 -12.71 3.36 11.31
C LEU A 68 -14.06 3.57 10.62
N LEU A 69 -14.52 2.64 9.79
CA LEU A 69 -15.85 2.71 9.16
C LEU A 69 -16.99 2.60 10.19
N ASP A 70 -16.88 1.67 11.15
CA ASP A 70 -17.84 1.56 12.26
C ASP A 70 -17.91 2.84 13.10
N SER A 71 -16.76 3.47 13.34
CA SER A 71 -16.67 4.68 14.15
C SER A 71 -17.05 5.96 13.41
N HIS A 72 -17.22 5.91 12.08
CA HIS A 72 -17.52 7.07 11.22
C HIS A 72 -18.68 6.75 10.27
N GLU A 73 -19.89 6.62 10.81
CA GLU A 73 -21.12 6.34 10.05
C GLU A 73 -21.31 7.21 8.78
N PRO A 74 -21.01 8.54 8.78
CA PRO A 74 -21.13 9.34 7.57
C PRO A 74 -20.17 8.92 6.44
N VAL A 75 -18.97 8.46 6.79
CA VAL A 75 -17.99 7.94 5.81
C VAL A 75 -18.49 6.60 5.26
N LEU A 76 -18.92 5.68 6.13
CA LEU A 76 -19.48 4.39 5.73
C LEU A 76 -20.70 4.56 4.81
N LYS A 77 -21.59 5.50 5.13
CA LYS A 77 -22.75 5.80 4.29
C LYS A 77 -22.35 6.26 2.89
N ARG A 78 -21.39 7.19 2.77
CA ARG A 78 -20.88 7.65 1.46
C ARG A 78 -20.20 6.53 0.67
N VAL A 79 -19.45 5.65 1.33
CA VAL A 79 -18.87 4.46 0.70
C VAL A 79 -19.97 3.55 0.14
N ARG A 80 -20.98 3.22 0.95
CA ARG A 80 -22.12 2.40 0.52
C ARG A 80 -22.85 3.03 -0.67
N GLU A 81 -23.12 4.33 -0.63
CA GLU A 81 -23.76 5.07 -1.73
C GLU A 81 -22.93 5.06 -3.02
N GLU A 82 -21.62 5.25 -2.94
CA GLU A 82 -20.73 5.19 -4.11
C GLU A 82 -20.70 3.77 -4.69
N VAL A 83 -20.48 2.76 -3.85
CA VAL A 83 -20.35 1.37 -4.30
C VAL A 83 -21.66 0.89 -4.92
N ASP A 84 -22.81 1.16 -4.31
CA ASP A 84 -24.15 0.75 -4.79
C ASP A 84 -24.52 1.33 -6.18
N GLN A 85 -23.86 2.42 -6.59
CA GLN A 85 -24.00 2.99 -7.94
C GLN A 85 -23.11 2.28 -8.99
N ILE A 86 -22.01 1.64 -8.57
CA ILE A 86 -20.99 1.07 -9.46
C ILE A 86 -21.11 -0.45 -9.54
N TRP A 87 -21.32 -1.11 -8.41
CA TRP A 87 -21.37 -2.56 -8.28
C TRP A 87 -22.36 -2.97 -7.19
N ARG A 88 -23.10 -4.04 -7.46
CA ARG A 88 -24.10 -4.59 -6.54
C ARG A 88 -23.87 -6.09 -6.36
N PRO A 89 -23.97 -6.62 -5.12
CA PRO A 89 -23.88 -8.06 -4.87
C PRO A 89 -24.82 -8.91 -5.74
N GLU A 90 -26.01 -8.38 -6.04
CA GLU A 90 -27.05 -9.05 -6.84
C GLU A 90 -26.62 -9.30 -8.30
N SER A 91 -25.59 -8.60 -8.79
CA SER A 91 -25.04 -8.83 -10.13
C SER A 91 -24.42 -10.23 -10.28
N ASN A 92 -24.00 -10.84 -9.17
CA ASN A 92 -23.25 -12.10 -9.13
C ASN A 92 -22.01 -12.11 -10.04
N GLN A 93 -21.47 -10.92 -10.36
CA GLN A 93 -20.24 -10.72 -11.11
C GLN A 93 -19.13 -10.19 -10.18
N PRO A 94 -17.87 -10.59 -10.38
CA PRO A 94 -16.75 -9.96 -9.68
C PRO A 94 -16.65 -8.47 -9.99
N ILE A 95 -16.14 -7.68 -9.03
CA ILE A 95 -15.79 -6.27 -9.27
C ILE A 95 -14.65 -6.24 -10.30
N THR A 96 -14.84 -5.53 -11.41
CA THR A 96 -13.80 -5.36 -12.43
C THR A 96 -12.77 -4.31 -12.01
N ALA A 97 -11.62 -4.28 -12.69
CA ALA A 97 -10.60 -3.27 -12.43
C ALA A 97 -11.10 -1.85 -12.72
N GLU A 98 -11.94 -1.68 -13.75
CA GLU A 98 -12.54 -0.39 -14.13
C GLU A 98 -13.55 0.07 -13.09
N GLN A 99 -14.37 -0.84 -12.57
CA GLN A 99 -15.29 -0.56 -11.47
C GLN A 99 -14.53 -0.14 -10.21
N LEU A 100 -13.49 -0.89 -9.85
CA LEU A 100 -12.64 -0.56 -8.69
C LEU A 100 -12.02 0.83 -8.84
N ALA A 101 -11.49 1.15 -10.02
CA ALA A 101 -10.91 2.47 -10.32
C ALA A 101 -11.95 3.61 -10.31
N ALA A 102 -13.22 3.31 -10.55
CA ALA A 102 -14.31 4.29 -10.49
C ALA A 102 -14.73 4.64 -9.04
N MET A 103 -14.39 3.81 -8.04
CA MET A 103 -14.70 4.03 -6.62
C MET A 103 -13.75 5.05 -5.97
N LYS A 104 -13.80 6.30 -6.46
CA LYS A 104 -12.85 7.37 -6.11
C LYS A 104 -12.88 7.73 -4.63
N TYR A 105 -14.05 7.82 -4.01
CA TYR A 105 -14.19 8.10 -2.59
C TYR A 105 -13.70 6.93 -1.74
N THR A 106 -14.01 5.70 -2.13
CA THR A 106 -13.51 4.50 -1.46
C THR A 106 -11.98 4.40 -1.54
N HIS A 107 -11.38 4.80 -2.67
CA HIS A 107 -9.93 4.98 -2.78
C HIS A 107 -9.38 6.03 -1.80
N ALA A 108 -10.07 7.16 -1.64
CA ALA A 108 -9.70 8.18 -0.67
C ALA A 108 -9.78 7.67 0.78
N VAL A 109 -10.81 6.88 1.11
CA VAL A 109 -10.94 6.19 2.40
C VAL A 109 -9.77 5.24 2.63
N ALA A 110 -9.42 4.39 1.65
CA ALA A 110 -8.30 3.47 1.76
C ALA A 110 -6.96 4.20 1.99
N ARG A 111 -6.72 5.32 1.30
CA ARG A 111 -5.55 6.18 1.53
C ARG A 111 -5.55 6.78 2.93
N GLU A 112 -6.69 7.24 3.42
CA GLU A 112 -6.81 7.82 4.76
C GLU A 112 -6.61 6.77 5.86
N VAL A 113 -7.09 5.53 5.68
CA VAL A 113 -6.83 4.43 6.62
C VAL A 113 -5.32 4.25 6.77
N VAL A 114 -4.58 4.17 5.66
CA VAL A 114 -3.13 3.96 5.67
C VAL A 114 -2.37 5.19 6.20
N ARG A 115 -2.85 6.42 5.94
CA ARG A 115 -2.25 7.65 6.50
C ARG A 115 -2.43 7.68 8.02
N TYR A 116 -3.67 7.47 8.46
CA TYR A 116 -4.09 7.63 9.84
C TYR A 116 -3.60 6.49 10.73
N ARG A 117 -3.47 5.27 10.18
CA ARG A 117 -3.01 4.06 10.86
C ARG A 117 -2.11 3.24 9.93
N ALA A 118 -0.90 3.75 9.74
CA ALA A 118 0.10 3.10 8.90
C ALA A 118 0.51 1.73 9.50
N PRO A 119 0.49 0.64 8.71
CA PRO A 119 0.89 -0.67 9.21
C PRO A 119 2.36 -0.76 9.61
N ALA A 120 3.23 -0.05 8.87
CA ALA A 120 4.64 0.11 9.20
C ALA A 120 4.91 1.58 9.60
N THR A 121 5.39 1.81 10.81
CA THR A 121 5.65 3.17 11.33
C THR A 121 7.05 3.69 11.00
N LEU A 122 8.00 2.79 10.75
CA LEU A 122 9.37 3.08 10.37
C LEU A 122 9.96 1.92 9.54
N VAL A 123 10.98 2.22 8.74
CA VAL A 123 11.82 1.22 8.06
C VAL A 123 13.28 1.64 8.25
N PRO A 124 14.10 0.87 8.98
CA PRO A 124 15.47 1.26 9.27
C PRO A 124 16.36 1.19 8.04
N HIS A 125 17.30 2.14 7.94
CA HIS A 125 18.39 2.15 6.96
C HIS A 125 19.73 2.20 7.68
N VAL A 126 20.80 1.76 7.01
CA VAL A 126 22.18 1.90 7.51
C VAL A 126 22.95 2.85 6.60
N ALA A 127 23.58 3.86 7.17
CA ALA A 127 24.47 4.77 6.43
C ALA A 127 25.71 4.00 5.96
N HIS A 128 25.85 3.75 4.65
CA HIS A 128 26.98 3.00 4.11
C HIS A 128 28.28 3.83 4.03
N GLU A 129 28.12 5.15 4.02
CA GLU A 129 29.16 6.17 4.05
C GLU A 129 28.69 7.34 4.91
N ASP A 130 29.58 8.27 5.21
CA ASP A 130 29.23 9.50 5.92
C ASP A 130 28.23 10.31 5.08
N PHE A 131 27.00 10.46 5.58
CA PHE A 131 25.89 11.04 4.84
C PHE A 131 25.57 12.46 5.35
N PRO A 132 25.81 13.52 4.57
CA PRO A 132 25.48 14.89 4.97
C PRO A 132 23.96 15.10 4.91
N LEU A 133 23.28 14.91 6.05
CA LEU A 133 21.82 15.06 6.15
C LEU A 133 21.40 16.53 6.13
N ALA A 134 22.16 17.39 6.82
CA ALA A 134 21.93 18.82 6.91
C ALA A 134 23.26 19.58 6.82
N LYS A 135 23.19 20.91 6.74
CA LYS A 135 24.38 21.77 6.63
C LYS A 135 25.35 21.59 7.81
N ASP A 136 24.82 21.29 8.98
CA ASP A 136 25.52 21.18 10.26
C ASP A 136 25.49 19.77 10.85
N TYR A 137 25.00 18.77 10.10
CA TYR A 137 24.89 17.40 10.59
C TYR A 137 25.19 16.36 9.51
N THR A 138 26.19 15.53 9.79
CA THR A 138 26.56 14.37 9.00
C THR A 138 26.29 13.11 9.80
N ILE A 139 25.55 12.18 9.23
CA ILE A 139 25.32 10.85 9.79
C ILE A 139 26.59 10.03 9.56
N PRO A 140 27.26 9.54 10.61
CA PRO A 140 28.46 8.71 10.44
C PRO A 140 28.13 7.39 9.76
N LYS A 141 29.07 6.90 8.95
CA LYS A 141 29.04 5.54 8.40
C LYS A 141 28.76 4.49 9.49
N GLY A 142 27.87 3.55 9.19
CA GLY A 142 27.45 2.47 10.09
C GLY A 142 26.28 2.83 10.99
N THR A 143 25.84 4.09 11.03
CA THR A 143 24.68 4.50 11.82
C THR A 143 23.38 3.91 11.26
N ILE A 144 22.56 3.34 12.14
CA ILE A 144 21.18 2.95 11.80
C ILE A 144 20.28 4.18 11.94
N VAL A 145 19.56 4.50 10.87
CA VAL A 145 18.63 5.63 10.77
C VAL A 145 17.21 5.07 10.75
N PHE A 146 16.34 5.64 11.56
CA PHE A 146 14.92 5.29 11.64
C PHE A 146 14.08 6.48 11.16
N PRO A 147 13.72 6.55 9.86
CA PRO A 147 12.80 7.57 9.36
C PRO A 147 11.42 7.35 9.98
N SER A 148 10.80 8.41 10.48
CA SER A 148 9.43 8.34 11.01
C SER A 148 8.42 8.45 9.87
N LEU A 149 7.97 7.30 9.35
CA LEU A 149 7.00 7.23 8.25
C LEU A 149 5.59 7.62 8.72
N TYR A 150 5.24 7.18 9.93
CA TYR A 150 3.96 7.46 10.55
C TYR A 150 3.80 8.95 10.89
N GLU A 151 4.68 9.50 11.73
CA GLU A 151 4.59 10.91 12.16
C GLU A 151 4.69 11.88 10.98
N SER A 152 5.48 11.53 9.96
CA SER A 152 5.53 12.32 8.72
C SER A 152 4.13 12.50 8.11
N SER A 153 3.28 11.47 8.17
CA SER A 153 1.92 11.50 7.62
C SER A 153 0.93 12.37 8.40
N PHE A 154 1.37 12.96 9.52
CA PHE A 154 0.62 13.95 10.31
C PHE A 154 1.15 15.37 10.14
N GLN A 155 2.31 15.53 9.50
CA GLN A 155 2.89 16.85 9.26
C GLN A 155 2.20 17.52 8.08
N GLY A 156 1.69 18.74 8.29
CA GLY A 156 1.08 19.59 7.26
C GLY A 156 -0.42 19.32 7.02
N PHE A 157 -0.89 18.08 7.16
CA PHE A 157 -2.31 17.76 7.00
C PHE A 157 -3.20 18.53 7.99
N THR A 158 -4.31 19.09 7.50
CA THR A 158 -5.24 19.86 8.34
C THR A 158 -5.96 18.90 9.28
N GLU A 159 -6.04 19.24 10.56
CA GLU A 159 -6.63 18.38 11.61
C GLU A 159 -6.13 16.93 11.46
N ALA A 160 -4.81 16.75 11.44
CA ALA A 160 -4.17 15.49 11.07
C ALA A 160 -4.60 14.29 11.94
N ASP A 161 -4.97 14.56 13.19
CA ASP A 161 -5.49 13.60 14.18
C ASP A 161 -6.95 13.22 13.97
N ARG A 162 -7.61 13.81 12.97
CA ARG A 162 -8.97 13.44 12.55
C ARG A 162 -8.91 12.51 11.35
N PHE A 163 -9.69 11.43 11.41
CA PHE A 163 -9.94 10.59 10.25
C PHE A 163 -10.88 11.32 9.27
N ASP A 164 -10.32 11.73 8.12
CA ASP A 164 -11.02 12.57 7.15
C ASP A 164 -10.60 12.20 5.71
N PRO A 165 -11.35 11.31 5.03
CA PRO A 165 -11.07 10.92 3.65
C PRO A 165 -11.15 12.06 2.64
N ASP A 166 -11.85 13.17 2.94
CA ASP A 166 -12.01 14.26 1.97
C ASP A 166 -10.68 14.97 1.68
N ARG A 167 -9.64 14.77 2.50
CA ARG A 167 -8.27 15.24 2.18
C ARG A 167 -7.67 14.59 0.92
N PHE A 168 -8.16 13.39 0.57
CA PHE A 168 -7.74 12.63 -0.61
C PHE A 168 -8.79 12.61 -1.73
N TYR A 169 -9.95 13.24 -1.52
CA TYR A 169 -11.07 13.23 -2.46
C TYR A 169 -11.46 14.63 -2.96
N CYS A 170 -11.41 15.65 -2.10
CA CYS A 170 -11.87 16.99 -2.41
C CYS A 170 -10.85 17.75 -3.27
N GLU A 171 -11.26 18.10 -4.50
CA GLU A 171 -10.42 18.84 -5.46
C GLU A 171 -10.00 20.23 -4.98
N ASP A 172 -10.75 20.85 -4.05
CA ASP A 172 -10.43 22.18 -3.52
C ASP A 172 -9.35 22.12 -2.43
N ARG A 173 -9.27 21.02 -1.67
CA ARG A 173 -8.32 20.87 -0.57
C ARG A 173 -6.91 20.55 -1.05
N ARG A 174 -6.78 19.61 -1.99
CA ARG A 174 -5.51 19.14 -2.60
C ARG A 174 -4.39 18.84 -1.60
N GLU A 175 -4.75 18.44 -0.38
CA GLU A 175 -3.78 18.11 0.68
C GLU A 175 -2.86 16.96 0.25
N ASP A 176 -3.38 16.04 -0.55
CA ASP A 176 -2.65 14.92 -1.09
C ASP A 176 -1.55 15.30 -2.09
N LEU A 177 -1.67 16.45 -2.75
CA LEU A 177 -0.65 17.04 -3.62
C LEU A 177 0.32 17.91 -2.81
N LEU A 178 -0.21 18.78 -1.94
CA LEU A 178 0.58 19.71 -1.12
C LEU A 178 1.50 18.96 -0.15
N TYR A 179 0.98 17.92 0.48
CA TYR A 179 1.69 17.12 1.50
C TYR A 179 2.09 15.75 0.96
N LYS A 180 2.21 15.59 -0.36
CA LYS A 180 2.64 14.33 -0.99
C LYS A 180 3.95 13.80 -0.41
N ARG A 181 4.90 14.69 -0.08
CA ARG A 181 6.21 14.33 0.49
C ARG A 181 6.12 13.84 1.94
N ASN A 182 5.00 14.13 2.60
CA ASN A 182 4.76 13.79 4.00
C ASN A 182 4.03 12.44 4.13
N PHE A 183 3.26 12.06 3.11
CA PHE A 183 2.63 10.73 3.02
C PHE A 183 3.64 9.64 2.64
N LEU A 184 4.36 9.11 3.64
CA LEU A 184 5.46 8.16 3.49
C LEU A 184 5.09 6.73 3.91
N ALA A 185 3.81 6.40 4.05
CA ALA A 185 3.36 5.07 4.49
C ALA A 185 3.83 3.91 3.58
N PHE A 186 4.22 4.20 2.34
CA PHE A 186 4.81 3.25 1.40
C PHE A 186 6.30 3.53 1.10
N GLY A 187 6.95 4.40 1.88
CA GLY A 187 8.31 4.84 1.64
C GLY A 187 8.47 5.73 0.40
N ALA A 188 9.71 5.97 0.00
CA ALA A 188 10.07 6.76 -1.18
C ALA A 188 11.43 6.32 -1.74
N GLY A 189 11.69 6.64 -3.02
CA GLY A 189 12.98 6.38 -3.66
C GLY A 189 13.21 4.90 -4.00
N ALA A 190 14.47 4.46 -3.96
CA ALA A 190 14.87 3.12 -4.40
C ALA A 190 14.29 1.97 -3.54
N HIS A 191 13.87 2.28 -2.32
CA HIS A 191 13.24 1.32 -1.39
C HIS A 191 11.74 1.58 -1.20
N GLN A 192 11.10 2.34 -2.12
CA GLN A 192 9.65 2.49 -2.10
C GLN A 192 8.97 1.12 -2.22
N CYS A 193 7.93 0.90 -1.43
CA CYS A 193 7.17 -0.34 -1.40
C CYS A 193 6.61 -0.67 -2.79
N VAL A 194 7.08 -1.79 -3.36
CA VAL A 194 6.60 -2.30 -4.64
C VAL A 194 5.15 -2.80 -4.58
N GLY A 195 4.66 -3.13 -3.38
CA GLY A 195 3.31 -3.59 -3.12
C GLY A 195 2.24 -2.49 -3.04
N GLN A 196 2.59 -1.21 -3.15
CA GLN A 196 1.68 -0.09 -2.92
C GLN A 196 0.36 -0.19 -3.70
N ARG A 197 0.44 -0.48 -5.01
CA ARG A 197 -0.76 -0.59 -5.87
C ARG A 197 -1.62 -1.78 -5.47
N TYR A 198 -0.99 -2.92 -5.19
CA TYR A 198 -1.68 -4.12 -4.74
C TYR A 198 -2.39 -3.89 -3.41
N ALA A 199 -1.69 -3.34 -2.41
CA ALA A 199 -2.22 -3.11 -1.07
C ALA A 199 -3.41 -2.13 -1.09
N LEU A 200 -3.30 -1.02 -1.83
CA LEU A 200 -4.41 -0.06 -1.94
C LEU A 200 -5.61 -0.66 -2.67
N ASN A 201 -5.40 -1.38 -3.78
CA ASN A 201 -6.51 -2.01 -4.51
C ASN A 201 -7.17 -3.12 -3.69
N LEU A 202 -6.38 -3.93 -2.97
CA LEU A 202 -6.90 -4.94 -2.04
C LEU A 202 -7.76 -4.30 -0.94
N LEU A 203 -7.29 -3.19 -0.38
CA LEU A 203 -8.02 -2.47 0.66
C LEU A 203 -9.32 -1.84 0.14
N VAL A 204 -9.31 -1.23 -1.04
CA VAL A 204 -10.53 -0.68 -1.69
C VAL A 204 -11.52 -1.80 -1.99
N LEU A 205 -11.05 -2.91 -2.57
CA LEU A 205 -11.88 -4.06 -2.89
C LEU A 205 -12.52 -4.63 -1.62
N PHE A 206 -11.73 -4.80 -0.57
CA PHE A 206 -12.23 -5.25 0.73
C PHE A 206 -13.27 -4.29 1.30
N ILE A 207 -13.00 -2.98 1.33
CA ILE A 207 -13.94 -1.98 1.85
C ILE A 207 -15.26 -2.04 1.08
N ALA A 208 -15.20 -2.08 -0.26
CA ALA A 208 -16.38 -2.11 -1.11
C ALA A 208 -17.23 -3.38 -0.87
N MET A 209 -16.58 -4.54 -0.83
CA MET A 209 -17.26 -5.81 -0.58
C MET A 209 -17.81 -5.88 0.85
N PHE A 210 -17.00 -5.54 1.86
CA PHE A 210 -17.40 -5.61 3.26
C PHE A 210 -18.58 -4.68 3.55
N ALA A 211 -18.52 -3.43 3.07
CA ALA A 211 -19.58 -2.45 3.28
C ALA A 211 -20.91 -2.83 2.60
N SER A 212 -20.85 -3.58 1.49
CA SER A 212 -22.02 -4.00 0.70
C SER A 212 -22.61 -5.34 1.16
N LEU A 213 -21.77 -6.26 1.62
CA LEU A 213 -22.18 -7.63 1.97
C LEU A 213 -22.51 -7.79 3.46
N MET A 214 -22.01 -6.90 4.32
CA MET A 214 -22.16 -7.01 5.75
C MET A 214 -22.93 -5.81 6.31
N ASP A 215 -23.88 -6.12 7.19
CA ASP A 215 -24.32 -5.16 8.19
C ASP A 215 -23.57 -5.45 9.48
N PHE A 216 -22.75 -4.51 9.92
CA PHE A 216 -21.83 -4.69 11.03
C PHE A 216 -21.96 -3.55 12.01
N LYS A 217 -21.81 -3.89 13.29
CA LYS A 217 -21.76 -2.93 14.38
C LYS A 217 -20.86 -3.49 15.46
N ARG A 218 -19.86 -2.72 15.88
CA ARG A 218 -18.99 -3.13 16.98
C ARG A 218 -19.70 -2.89 18.31
N PRO A 219 -19.80 -3.89 19.21
CA PRO A 219 -20.21 -3.66 20.59
C PRO A 219 -19.20 -2.74 21.27
N LYS A 220 -19.64 -1.56 21.71
CA LYS A 220 -18.77 -0.58 22.37
C LYS A 220 -18.69 -0.86 23.87
N THR A 221 -17.48 -0.94 24.40
CA THR A 221 -17.19 -0.98 25.84
C THR A 221 -16.49 0.31 26.26
N ASP A 222 -16.49 0.63 27.54
CA ASP A 222 -15.78 1.81 28.05
C ASP A 222 -14.29 1.76 27.65
N GLY A 223 -13.77 2.88 27.15
CA GLY A 223 -12.38 2.98 26.67
C GLY A 223 -12.05 2.23 25.37
N CYS A 224 -13.00 1.55 24.70
CA CYS A 224 -12.68 0.79 23.47
C CYS A 224 -12.27 1.65 22.26
N ASP A 225 -12.50 2.96 22.35
CA ASP A 225 -12.09 3.96 21.36
C ASP A 225 -10.80 4.68 21.76
N GLU A 226 -10.27 4.41 22.96
CA GLU A 226 -8.95 4.87 23.40
C GLU A 226 -7.88 3.92 22.85
N LEU A 227 -7.41 4.25 21.65
CA LEU A 227 -6.46 3.42 20.92
C LEU A 227 -5.06 3.55 21.53
N ASN A 228 -4.59 2.46 22.14
CA ASN A 228 -3.19 2.33 22.55
C ASN A 228 -2.39 1.72 21.40
N TYR A 229 -1.49 2.51 20.81
CA TYR A 229 -0.55 1.99 19.83
C TYR A 229 0.54 1.20 20.55
N VAL A 230 0.45 -0.12 20.49
CA VAL A 230 1.48 -1.03 21.00
C VAL A 230 2.19 -1.63 19.79
N PRO A 231 3.36 -1.11 19.37
CA PRO A 231 4.15 -1.77 18.35
C PRO A 231 4.62 -3.10 18.94
N THR A 232 3.93 -4.18 18.61
CA THR A 232 4.31 -5.50 19.08
C THR A 232 5.55 -5.95 18.31
N ILE A 233 6.72 -5.61 18.83
CA ILE A 233 7.97 -6.32 18.49
C ILE A 233 7.97 -7.58 19.38
N CYS A 234 7.00 -8.48 19.19
CA CYS A 234 7.07 -9.78 19.87
C CYS A 234 7.94 -10.70 19.00
N PRO A 235 8.97 -11.36 19.57
CA PRO A 235 9.75 -12.36 18.85
C PRO A 235 8.91 -13.57 18.44
#